data_AF-A0AAU7EBU2-F1
#
_entry.id   AF-A0AAU7EBU2-F1
#
_cell.length_a   1.000
_cell.length_b   1.000
_cell.length_c   1.000
_cell.angle_alpha   90.00
_cell.angle_beta   90.00
_cell.angle_gamma   90.00
#
_symmetry.space_group_name_H-M   'P 1'
#
loop_
_entity.id
_entity.type
_entity.pdbx_description
1 polymer ?
#
loop_
_entity_poly.entity_id
_entity_poly.type
_entity_poly.pdbx_seq_one_letter_code
_entity_poly.pdbx_strand_id
1 'polypeptide(L)'
;MKPELYGVFFDFGKPEKINMEEFMNQNYKFNVGIERFAHLTGRSLSAFKRDFKQIFNDTPNRWLIQKRLQEAYFLINKKKQKPSEIYIDLGFEDLSHFSFAFKKQFGMSPKNLL
;
A
#
# COMPACT_ATOMS: atom_id res chain seq x y z
N MET A 1 -30.33 -5.04 -40.76
CA MET A 1 -29.34 -5.11 -39.67
C MET A 1 -30.13 -5.19 -38.36
N LYS A 2 -29.89 -6.19 -37.50
CA LYS A 2 -30.72 -6.44 -36.30
C LYS A 2 -30.33 -5.48 -35.16
N PRO A 3 -31.20 -4.56 -34.72
CA PRO A 3 -30.90 -3.55 -33.68
C PRO A 3 -30.55 -4.15 -32.31
N GLU A 4 -31.06 -5.36 -32.06
CA GLU A 4 -30.91 -6.14 -30.82
C GLU A 4 -29.49 -6.64 -30.52
N LEU A 5 -28.53 -6.44 -31.43
CA LEU A 5 -27.12 -6.73 -31.18
C LEU A 5 -26.33 -5.53 -30.62
N TYR A 6 -26.92 -4.33 -30.54
CA TYR A 6 -26.22 -3.16 -30.00
C TYR A 6 -25.76 -3.36 -28.54
N GLY A 7 -26.55 -4.04 -27.71
CA GLY A 7 -26.16 -4.33 -26.33
C GLY A 7 -24.93 -5.24 -26.22
N VAL A 8 -24.71 -6.12 -27.20
CA VAL A 8 -23.61 -7.09 -27.22
C VAL A 8 -22.29 -6.46 -27.67
N PHE A 9 -22.34 -5.47 -28.57
CA PHE A 9 -21.15 -4.73 -29.02
C PHE A 9 -20.72 -3.60 -28.08
N PHE A 10 -21.62 -3.12 -27.20
CA PHE A 10 -21.31 -2.07 -26.22
C PHE A 10 -21.02 -2.60 -24.81
N ASP A 11 -21.20 -3.91 -24.57
CA ASP A 11 -20.72 -4.58 -23.36
C ASP A 11 -19.21 -4.87 -23.44
N PHE A 12 -18.43 -3.84 -23.76
CA PHE A 12 -17.05 -3.76 -23.28
C PHE A 12 -17.14 -3.39 -21.79
N GLY A 13 -17.69 -4.29 -20.99
CA GLY A 13 -17.62 -4.22 -19.53
C GLY A 13 -16.19 -3.85 -19.19
N LYS A 14 -16.00 -2.66 -18.61
CA LYS A 14 -14.68 -2.19 -18.19
C LYS A 14 -14.02 -3.37 -17.49
N PRO A 15 -12.79 -3.79 -17.87
CA PRO A 15 -12.13 -4.88 -17.17
C PRO A 15 -12.26 -4.59 -15.68
N GLU A 16 -12.86 -5.53 -14.93
CA GLU A 16 -13.16 -5.31 -13.52
C GLU A 16 -11.86 -4.83 -12.87
N LYS A 17 -11.91 -3.61 -12.33
CA LYS A 17 -10.72 -3.02 -11.71
C LYS A 17 -10.32 -3.94 -10.58
N ILE A 18 -9.03 -4.24 -10.47
CA ILE A 18 -8.49 -4.96 -9.31
C ILE A 18 -9.03 -4.32 -8.04
N ASN A 19 -9.49 -5.17 -7.10
CA ASN A 19 -9.90 -4.75 -5.78
C ASN A 19 -8.71 -4.04 -5.11
N MET A 20 -8.82 -2.72 -4.95
CA MET A 20 -7.72 -1.91 -4.44
C MET A 20 -7.37 -2.26 -3.00
N GLU A 21 -8.37 -2.55 -2.17
CA GLU A 21 -8.14 -2.83 -0.76
C GLU A 21 -7.31 -4.10 -0.59
N GLU A 22 -7.75 -5.18 -1.24
CA GLU A 22 -7.06 -6.45 -1.23
C GLU A 22 -5.65 -6.32 -1.81
N PHE A 23 -5.53 -5.71 -2.98
CA PHE A 23 -4.24 -5.51 -3.63
C PHE A 23 -3.26 -4.74 -2.76
N MET A 24 -3.68 -3.62 -2.15
CA MET A 24 -2.80 -2.83 -1.30
C MET A 24 -2.40 -3.57 -0.03
N ASN A 25 -3.31 -4.34 0.58
CA ASN A 25 -3.00 -5.14 1.77
C ASN A 25 -2.05 -6.32 1.46
N GLN A 26 -2.03 -6.84 0.25
CA GLN A 26 -1.09 -7.89 -0.16
C GLN A 26 0.29 -7.31 -0.57
N ASN A 27 0.31 -6.10 -1.12
CA ASN A 27 1.49 -5.55 -1.79
C ASN A 27 2.13 -4.35 -1.06
N TYR A 28 1.69 -3.99 0.16
CA TYR A 28 2.19 -2.80 0.86
C TYR A 28 3.70 -2.81 1.11
N LYS A 29 4.35 -3.99 1.16
CA LYS A 29 5.80 -4.12 1.34
C LYS A 29 6.61 -3.79 0.09
N PHE A 30 5.98 -3.73 -1.09
CA PHE A 30 6.69 -3.42 -2.33
C PHE A 30 7.14 -1.97 -2.37
N ASN A 31 8.45 -1.76 -2.47
CA ASN A 31 9.03 -0.43 -2.55
C ASN A 31 8.97 0.11 -3.99
N VAL A 32 7.79 0.61 -4.38
CA VAL A 32 7.55 1.27 -5.67
C VAL A 32 6.75 2.55 -5.45
N GLY A 33 6.85 3.49 -6.40
CA GLY A 33 6.07 4.72 -6.39
C GLY A 33 4.57 4.49 -6.49
N ILE A 34 3.78 5.47 -6.04
CA ILE A 34 2.31 5.43 -6.09
C ILE A 34 1.79 5.30 -7.53
N GLU A 35 2.53 5.84 -8.50
CA GLU A 35 2.28 5.70 -9.93
C GLU A 35 2.25 4.23 -10.36
N ARG A 36 3.14 3.40 -9.78
CA ARG A 36 3.18 1.96 -10.08
C ARG A 36 1.98 1.24 -9.48
N PHE A 37 1.57 1.57 -8.25
CA PHE A 37 0.34 1.01 -7.66
C PHE A 37 -0.90 1.41 -8.46
N ALA A 38 -0.97 2.66 -8.94
CA ALA A 38 -2.05 3.11 -9.81
C ALA A 38 -2.10 2.30 -11.11
N HIS A 39 -0.96 2.14 -11.78
CA HIS A 39 -0.85 1.35 -12.99
C HIS A 39 -1.26 -0.12 -12.78
N LEU A 40 -0.71 -0.77 -11.75
CA LEU A 40 -0.99 -2.18 -11.45
C LEU A 40 -2.46 -2.44 -11.11
N THR A 41 -3.17 -1.43 -10.58
CA THR A 41 -4.60 -1.54 -10.26
C THR A 41 -5.52 -1.05 -11.40
N GLY A 42 -4.97 -0.80 -12.59
CA GLY A 42 -5.74 -0.37 -13.77
C GLY A 42 -6.33 1.04 -13.61
N ARG A 43 -5.66 1.94 -12.89
CA ARG A 43 -6.14 3.29 -12.58
C ARG A 43 -5.16 4.36 -13.03
N SER A 44 -5.69 5.50 -13.49
CA SER A 44 -4.88 6.72 -13.55
C SER A 44 -4.49 7.14 -12.13
N LEU A 45 -3.40 7.92 -11.99
CA LEU A 45 -2.93 8.37 -10.67
C LEU A 45 -4.01 9.14 -9.88
N SER A 46 -4.76 10.01 -10.56
CA SER A 46 -5.84 10.79 -9.93
C SER A 46 -7.01 9.89 -9.50
N ALA A 47 -7.38 8.91 -10.34
CA ALA A 47 -8.42 7.94 -9.98
C ALA A 47 -7.97 7.07 -8.80
N PHE A 48 -6.72 6.61 -8.81
CA PHE A 48 -6.14 5.85 -7.71
C PHE A 48 -6.20 6.62 -6.40
N LYS A 49 -5.71 7.86 -6.34
CA LYS A 49 -5.72 8.68 -5.12
C LYS A 49 -7.14 8.91 -4.58
N ARG A 50 -8.12 9.17 -5.46
CA ARG A 50 -9.51 9.37 -5.07
C ARG A 50 -10.14 8.09 -4.52
N ASP A 51 -10.04 6.99 -5.27
CA ASP A 51 -10.58 5.69 -4.88
C ASP A 51 -9.92 5.23 -3.56
N PHE A 52 -8.61 5.42 -3.41
CA PHE A 52 -7.86 5.09 -2.20
C PHE A 52 -8.35 5.88 -0.98
N LYS A 53 -8.57 7.18 -1.12
CA LYS A 53 -9.08 8.03 -0.04
C LYS A 53 -10.50 7.61 0.38
N GLN A 54 -11.33 7.13 -0.54
CA GLN A 54 -12.66 6.62 -0.21
C GLN A 54 -12.61 5.31 0.58
N ILE A 55 -11.70 4.40 0.21
CA ILE A 55 -11.57 3.07 0.84
C ILE A 55 -10.87 3.17 2.21
N PHE A 56 -9.73 3.85 2.27
CA PHE A 56 -8.86 3.84 3.45
C PHE A 56 -8.99 5.09 4.34
N ASN A 57 -9.77 6.09 3.91
CA ASN A 57 -9.82 7.41 4.53
C ASN A 57 -8.43 8.08 4.70
N ASP A 58 -7.46 7.71 3.87
CA ASP A 58 -6.07 8.18 3.94
C ASP A 58 -5.50 8.46 2.53
N THR A 59 -4.38 9.18 2.48
CA THR A 59 -3.50 9.25 1.32
C THR A 59 -2.66 7.97 1.19
N PRO A 60 -2.34 7.53 -0.04
CA PRO A 60 -1.58 6.31 -0.26
C PRO A 60 -0.23 6.24 0.47
N ASN A 61 0.58 7.31 0.39
CA ASN A 61 1.91 7.34 1.01
C ASN A 61 1.85 7.23 2.55
N ARG A 62 0.95 7.98 3.18
CA ARG A 62 0.80 7.96 4.64
C ARG A 62 0.29 6.59 5.11
N TRP A 63 -0.68 6.01 4.40
CA TRP A 63 -1.18 4.67 4.68
C TRP A 63 -0.08 3.61 4.55
N LEU A 64 0.72 3.63 3.47
CA LEU A 64 1.82 2.68 3.26
C LEU A 64 2.81 2.73 4.42
N ILE A 65 3.28 3.93 4.80
CA ILE A 65 4.21 4.09 5.92
C ILE A 65 3.59 3.54 7.21
N GLN A 66 2.34 3.91 7.52
CA GLN A 66 1.68 3.43 8.74
C GLN A 66 1.52 1.91 8.76
N LYS A 67 1.07 1.30 7.67
CA LYS A 67 0.87 -0.16 7.55
C LYS A 67 2.19 -0.91 7.72
N ARG A 68 3.27 -0.44 7.08
CA ARG A 68 4.63 -1.00 7.23
C ARG A 68 5.15 -0.87 8.66
N LEU A 69 4.93 0.27 9.30
CA LEU A 69 5.35 0.51 10.68
C LEU A 69 4.56 -0.34 11.70
N GLN A 70 3.28 -0.58 11.45
CA GLN A 70 2.46 -1.49 12.27
C GLN A 70 2.99 -2.93 12.22
N GLU A 71 3.31 -3.43 11.02
CA GLU A 71 3.95 -4.73 10.85
C GLU A 71 5.33 -4.75 11.54
N ALA A 72 6.14 -3.70 11.37
CA ALA A 72 7.43 -3.59 12.05
C ALA A 72 7.31 -3.69 13.58
N TYR A 73 6.33 -2.99 14.14
CA TYR A 73 6.06 -3.02 15.58
C TYR A 73 5.75 -4.45 16.04
N PHE A 74 4.92 -5.17 15.30
CA PHE A 74 4.61 -6.58 15.59
C PHE A 74 5.86 -7.47 15.53
N LEU A 75 6.65 -7.37 14.46
CA LEU A 75 7.86 -8.18 14.28
C LEU A 75 8.90 -7.92 15.37
N ILE A 76 9.12 -6.66 15.74
CA ILE A 76 10.06 -6.29 16.81
C ILE A 76 9.53 -6.75 18.17
N ASN A 77 8.30 -6.37 18.53
CA ASN A 77 7.77 -6.61 19.87
C ASN A 77 7.47 -8.09 20.14
N LYS A 78 6.87 -8.78 19.15
CA LYS A 78 6.38 -10.16 19.31
C LYS A 78 7.32 -11.22 18.77
N LYS A 79 8.07 -10.92 17.70
CA LYS A 79 9.01 -11.87 17.09
C LYS A 79 10.48 -11.60 17.44
N LYS A 80 10.77 -10.51 18.15
CA LYS A 80 12.12 -10.13 18.61
C LYS A 80 13.14 -10.04 17.47
N GLN A 81 12.66 -9.66 16.28
CA GLN A 81 13.52 -9.44 15.12
C GLN A 81 14.20 -8.07 15.22
N LYS A 82 15.46 -7.98 14.76
CA LYS A 82 16.18 -6.71 14.84
C LYS A 82 15.68 -5.75 13.75
N PRO A 83 15.55 -4.45 14.06
CA PRO A 83 15.21 -3.41 13.08
C PRO A 83 16.03 -3.47 11.79
N SER A 84 17.33 -3.73 11.91
CA SER A 84 18.28 -3.83 10.78
C SER A 84 18.02 -5.02 9.86
N GLU A 85 17.31 -6.04 10.32
CA GLU A 85 17.03 -7.27 9.57
C GLU A 85 15.71 -7.19 8.80
N ILE A 86 14.79 -6.28 9.17
CA ILE A 86 13.42 -6.26 8.64
C ILE A 86 13.08 -5.02 7.79
N TYR A 87 13.84 -3.93 7.87
CA TYR A 87 13.41 -2.65 7.28
C TYR A 87 13.26 -2.71 5.75
N ILE A 88 14.17 -3.42 5.07
CA ILE A 88 14.13 -3.60 3.60
C ILE A 88 12.92 -4.43 3.22
N ASP A 89 12.67 -5.53 3.91
CA ASP A 89 11.54 -6.45 3.64
C ASP A 89 10.19 -5.78 3.86
N LEU A 90 10.15 -4.75 4.71
CA LEU A 90 8.96 -3.92 4.93
C LEU A 90 8.80 -2.82 3.89
N GLY A 91 9.75 -2.66 2.97
CA GLY A 91 9.71 -1.68 1.89
C GLY A 91 10.32 -0.33 2.22
N PHE A 92 11.16 -0.22 3.25
CA PHE A 92 11.99 0.97 3.48
C PHE A 92 13.33 0.85 2.75
N GLU A 93 13.82 1.97 2.22
CA GLU A 93 15.11 2.00 1.51
C GLU A 93 16.31 2.10 2.45
N ASP A 94 16.14 2.80 3.58
CA ASP A 94 17.21 3.03 4.53
C ASP A 94 16.74 2.93 5.98
N LEU A 95 17.66 2.47 6.84
CA LEU A 95 17.40 2.21 8.25
C LEU A 95 17.17 3.50 9.05
N SER A 96 17.76 4.61 8.62
CA SER A 96 17.65 5.91 9.31
C SER A 96 16.25 6.48 9.16
N HIS A 97 15.71 6.49 7.94
CA HIS A 97 14.35 6.90 7.63
C HIS A 97 13.34 5.97 8.31
N PHE A 98 13.55 4.64 8.26
CA PHE A 98 12.73 3.70 9.01
C PHE A 98 12.68 4.05 10.51
N SER A 99 13.85 4.23 11.13
CA SER A 99 13.94 4.49 12.57
C SER A 99 13.31 5.83 12.96
N PHE A 100 13.48 6.85 12.12
CA PHE A 100 12.83 8.15 12.29
C PHE A 100 11.31 8.05 12.19
N ALA A 101 10.80 7.41 11.13
CA ALA A 101 9.36 7.24 10.91
C ALA A 101 8.71 6.41 12.02
N PHE A 102 9.39 5.35 12.46
CA PHE A 102 8.94 4.51 13.58
C PHE A 102 8.83 5.31 14.88
N LYS A 103 9.88 6.07 15.24
CA LYS A 103 9.85 6.92 16.43
C LYS A 103 8.75 7.98 16.35
N LYS A 104 8.54 8.58 15.19
CA LYS A 104 7.46 9.55 14.96
C LYS A 104 6.07 8.93 15.18
N GLN A 105 5.88 7.67 14.76
CA GLN A 105 4.60 6.97 14.87
C GLN A 105 4.32 6.45 16.29
N PHE A 106 5.32 5.92 16.99
CA PHE A 106 5.13 5.19 18.26
C PHE A 106 5.76 5.86 19.49
N GLY A 107 6.40 7.02 19.33
CA GLY A 107 7.02 7.77 20.42
C GLY A 107 8.36 7.22 20.93
N MET A 108 8.81 6.06 20.43
CA MET A 108 10.08 5.43 20.82
C MET A 108 10.81 4.82 19.62
N SER A 109 12.14 4.68 19.72
CA SER A 109 12.92 4.08 18.64
C SER A 109 12.64 2.58 18.51
N PRO A 110 12.83 1.98 17.31
CA PRO A 110 12.72 0.53 17.13
C PRO A 110 13.62 -0.27 18.10
N LYS A 111 14.82 0.26 18.40
CA LYS A 111 15.79 -0.36 19.31
C LYS A 111 15.28 -0.43 20.75
N ASN A 112 14.50 0.56 21.20
CA ASN A 112 13.96 0.60 22.56
C ASN A 112 12.75 -0.34 22.74
N LEU A 113 12.13 -0.77 21.65
CA LEU A 113 10.99 -1.69 21.68
C LEU A 113 11.41 -3.17 21.72
N LEU A 114 12.60 -3.48 21.22
CA LEU A 114 13.15 -4.84 21.16
C LEU A 114 13.42 -5.38 22.58
#